data_AF-A0A3A8HBX8-F1
#
_entry.id   AF-A0A3A8HBX8-F1
#
_cell.length_a   1.000
_cell.length_b   1.000
_cell.length_c   1.000
_cell.angle_alpha   90.00
_cell.angle_beta   90.00
_cell.angle_gamma   90.00
#
_symmetry.space_group_name_H-M   'P 1'
#
loop_
_entity.id
_entity.type
_entity.pdbx_description
1 polymer ?
#
loop_
_entity_poly.entity_id
_entity_poly.type
_entity_poly.pdbx_seq_one_letter_code
_entity_poly.pdbx_strand_id
1 'polypeptide(L)'
;MRLHRVLPLALVLLQVAFLTACQPPLDVTLASSHERLPSPAFVVDEPSQDGGPPRYDVIRVVTEEGKTVWHVRAVSFGGTRGRRIVYGEVPDGFEMVEPAQQLQSGRLYSIGVSGEASGALPFVTGQDGSVRPEKE
;
A
#
# COMPACT_ATOMS: atom_id res chain seq x y z
N MET A 1 -35.38 -36.85 2.42
CA MET A 1 -35.71 -35.47 1.97
C MET A 1 -35.05 -34.33 2.77
N ARG A 2 -34.30 -34.57 3.86
CA ARG A 2 -33.64 -33.48 4.63
C ARG A 2 -32.23 -33.11 4.15
N LEU A 3 -31.47 -34.05 3.57
CA LEU A 3 -30.08 -33.84 3.18
C LEU A 3 -29.89 -32.89 1.98
N HIS A 4 -30.85 -32.86 1.05
CA HIS A 4 -30.79 -32.03 -0.16
C HIS A 4 -31.06 -30.52 0.06
N ARG A 5 -31.57 -30.12 1.23
CA ARG A 5 -31.83 -28.70 1.55
C ARG A 5 -30.66 -27.99 2.24
N VAL A 6 -29.75 -28.73 2.86
CA VAL A 6 -28.61 -28.15 3.60
C VAL A 6 -27.43 -27.83 2.67
N LEU A 7 -27.24 -28.65 1.63
CA LEU A 7 -26.21 -28.47 0.61
C LEU A 7 -26.26 -27.11 -0.11
N PRO A 8 -27.42 -26.60 -0.59
CA PRO A 8 -27.46 -25.28 -1.23
C PRO A 8 -27.18 -24.14 -0.25
N LEU A 9 -27.55 -24.27 1.03
CA LEU A 9 -27.28 -23.25 2.04
C LEU A 9 -25.78 -23.15 2.35
N ALA A 10 -25.10 -24.31 2.48
CA ALA A 10 -23.65 -24.35 2.66
C ALA A 10 -22.92 -23.79 1.44
N LEU A 11 -23.42 -24.08 0.23
CA LEU A 11 -22.87 -23.54 -1.01
C LEU A 11 -23.04 -22.02 -1.11
N VAL A 12 -24.20 -21.49 -0.71
CA VAL A 12 -24.47 -20.04 -0.67
C VAL A 12 -23.59 -19.36 0.36
N LEU A 13 -23.42 -19.94 1.56
CA LEU A 13 -22.53 -19.39 2.59
C LEU A 13 -21.06 -19.39 2.13
N LEU A 14 -20.62 -20.44 1.44
CA LEU A 14 -19.30 -20.51 0.83
C LEU A 14 -19.13 -19.41 -0.24
N GLN A 15 -20.12 -19.22 -1.12
CA GLN A 15 -20.09 -18.17 -2.14
C GLN A 15 -20.07 -16.76 -1.54
N VAL A 16 -20.84 -16.50 -0.48
CA VAL A 16 -20.81 -15.21 0.23
C VAL A 16 -19.46 -14.99 0.90
N ALA A 17 -18.85 -16.02 1.49
CA ALA A 17 -17.52 -15.93 2.10
C ALA A 17 -16.42 -15.62 1.06
N PHE A 18 -16.56 -16.08 -0.19
CA PHE A 18 -15.65 -15.74 -1.29
C PHE A 18 -15.78 -14.28 -1.76
N LEU A 19 -16.94 -13.64 -1.56
CA LEU A 19 -17.19 -12.27 -2.01
C LEU A 19 -16.81 -11.20 -0.97
N THR A 20 -16.73 -11.55 0.32
CA THR A 20 -16.49 -10.58 1.40
C THR A 20 -15.02 -10.44 1.82
N ALA A 21 -14.12 -11.28 1.30
CA ALA A 21 -12.73 -11.34 1.75
C ALA A 21 -11.73 -10.49 0.95
N CYS A 22 -12.17 -9.76 -0.08
CA CYS A 22 -11.28 -8.95 -0.91
C CYS A 22 -11.32 -7.48 -0.46
N GLN A 23 -10.20 -7.00 0.10
CA GLN A 23 -9.98 -5.55 0.20
C GLN A 23 -9.85 -4.98 -1.22
N PRO A 24 -10.43 -3.80 -1.52
CA PRO A 24 -10.23 -3.12 -2.79
C PRO A 24 -8.74 -2.88 -3.05
N PRO A 25 -8.27 -3.06 -4.30
CA PRO A 25 -6.87 -2.82 -4.64
C PRO A 25 -6.56 -1.31 -4.67
N LEU A 26 -5.34 -0.98 -4.24
CA LEU A 26 -4.69 0.32 -4.46
C LEU A 26 -3.53 0.14 -5.43
N ASP A 27 -3.46 1.03 -6.41
CA ASP A 27 -2.34 1.11 -7.34
C ASP A 27 -1.30 2.07 -6.76
N VAL A 28 -0.14 1.52 -6.39
CA VAL A 28 1.00 2.29 -5.91
C VAL A 28 2.03 2.38 -7.01
N THR A 29 2.40 3.60 -7.41
CA THR A 29 3.37 3.86 -8.47
C THR A 29 4.41 4.87 -8.01
N LEU A 30 5.56 4.94 -8.67
CA LEU A 30 6.47 6.06 -8.48
C LEU A 30 5.81 7.33 -9.04
N ALA A 31 6.02 8.45 -8.35
CA ALA A 31 5.42 9.70 -8.78
C ALA A 31 6.02 10.25 -10.10
N SER A 32 7.21 9.77 -10.49
CA SER A 32 7.83 10.04 -11.77
C SER A 32 8.81 8.92 -12.16
N SER A 33 9.29 8.92 -13.40
CA SER A 33 10.39 8.04 -13.85
C SER A 33 11.78 8.53 -13.43
N HIS A 34 11.85 9.64 -12.68
CA HIS A 34 13.09 10.31 -12.28
C HIS A 34 13.24 10.40 -10.76
N GLU A 35 12.51 9.56 -10.02
CA GLU A 35 12.64 9.49 -8.57
C GLU A 35 14.07 9.11 -8.16
N ARG A 36 14.53 9.72 -7.07
CA ARG A 36 15.90 9.57 -6.58
C ARG A 36 15.94 9.54 -5.06
N LEU A 37 17.01 8.93 -4.55
CA LEU A 37 17.39 9.05 -3.14
C LEU A 37 17.71 10.52 -2.79
N PRO A 38 17.50 10.92 -1.51
CA PRO A 38 17.09 10.09 -0.38
C PRO A 38 15.58 9.90 -0.20
N SER A 39 14.75 10.69 -0.89
CA SER A 39 13.31 10.81 -0.60
C SER A 39 12.46 10.62 -1.86
N PRO A 40 12.41 9.41 -2.43
CA PRO A 40 11.54 9.13 -3.57
C PRO A 40 10.07 9.37 -3.20
N ALA A 41 9.29 9.81 -4.18
CA ALA A 41 7.87 10.01 -4.07
C ALA A 41 7.05 8.95 -4.81
N PHE A 42 5.86 8.70 -4.30
CA PHE A 42 4.92 7.71 -4.78
C PHE A 42 3.54 8.33 -4.97
N VAL A 43 2.75 7.74 -5.85
CA VAL A 43 1.34 8.07 -6.05
C VAL A 43 0.52 6.83 -5.73
N VAL A 44 -0.57 7.03 -5.01
CA VAL A 44 -1.57 6.02 -4.68
C VAL A 44 -2.88 6.40 -5.32
N ASP A 45 -3.38 5.52 -6.18
CA ASP A 45 -4.70 5.63 -6.79
C ASP A 45 -5.58 4.44 -6.35
N GLU A 46 -6.87 4.68 -6.21
CA GLU A 46 -7.86 3.64 -5.93
C GLU A 46 -8.83 3.55 -7.11
N PRO A 47 -8.67 2.57 -8.02
CA PRO A 47 -9.52 2.46 -9.21
C PRO A 47 -11.02 2.38 -8.89
N SER A 48 -11.38 1.85 -7.72
CA SER A 48 -12.77 1.69 -7.30
C SER A 48 -13.47 2.98 -6.86
N GLN A 49 -12.74 4.09 -6.69
CA GLN A 49 -13.26 5.37 -6.18
C GLN A 49 -13.55 6.42 -7.27
N ASP A 50 -13.40 6.08 -8.57
CA ASP A 50 -13.68 6.99 -9.70
C ASP A 50 -13.13 8.42 -9.52
N GLY A 51 -11.84 8.52 -9.19
CA GLY A 51 -11.19 9.81 -8.95
C GLY A 51 -11.40 10.40 -7.54
N GLY A 52 -12.11 9.70 -6.66
CA GLY A 52 -12.16 10.00 -5.23
C GLY A 52 -10.80 9.84 -4.52
N PRO A 53 -10.73 10.19 -3.22
CA PRO A 53 -9.54 9.98 -2.42
C PRO A 53 -9.32 8.49 -2.13
N PRO A 54 -8.07 8.00 -2.14
CA PRO A 54 -7.77 6.61 -1.80
C PRO A 54 -7.99 6.35 -0.31
N ARG A 55 -8.43 5.14 0.03
CA ARG A 55 -8.83 4.74 1.39
C ARG A 55 -7.79 3.83 2.04
N TYR A 56 -6.72 4.46 2.53
CA TYR A 56 -5.70 3.80 3.35
C TYR A 56 -5.43 4.59 4.63
N ASP A 57 -4.91 3.91 5.66
CA ASP A 57 -4.61 4.51 6.95
C ASP A 57 -3.18 4.21 7.41
N VAL A 58 -2.44 3.38 6.68
CA VAL A 58 -1.07 2.98 7.01
C VAL A 58 -0.22 3.11 5.77
N ILE A 59 0.99 3.64 5.95
CA ILE A 59 2.07 3.63 4.95
C ILE A 59 3.28 3.01 5.60
N ARG A 60 3.87 2.00 4.95
CA ARG A 60 5.05 1.32 5.45
C ARG A 60 6.04 1.09 4.32
N VAL A 61 7.32 1.31 4.59
CA VAL A 61 8.41 0.84 3.73
C VAL A 61 9.21 -0.21 4.46
N VAL A 62 9.43 -1.33 3.77
CA VAL A 62 10.17 -2.48 4.28
C VAL A 62 11.35 -2.82 3.38
N THR A 63 12.39 -3.43 3.96
CA THR A 63 13.48 -4.07 3.21
C THR A 63 13.00 -5.37 2.56
N GLU A 64 13.82 -5.92 1.66
CA GLU A 64 13.62 -7.25 1.08
C GLU A 64 13.42 -8.35 2.14
N GLU A 65 14.11 -8.25 3.28
CA GLU A 65 13.98 -9.19 4.41
C GLU A 65 12.74 -8.93 5.29
N GLY A 66 11.89 -7.97 4.92
CA GLY A 66 10.68 -7.60 5.65
C GLY A 66 10.90 -6.70 6.87
N LYS A 67 12.12 -6.18 7.08
CA LYS A 67 12.39 -5.22 8.16
C LYS A 67 11.75 -3.88 7.82
N THR A 68 10.99 -3.29 8.75
CA THR A 68 10.45 -1.94 8.56
C THR A 68 11.57 -0.89 8.66
N VAL A 69 11.58 0.05 7.72
CA VAL A 69 12.54 1.16 7.65
C VAL A 69 11.86 2.53 7.64
N TRP A 70 10.54 2.57 7.52
CA TRP A 70 9.71 3.76 7.71
C TRP A 70 8.25 3.33 7.89
N HIS A 71 7.54 3.97 8.81
CA HIS A 71 6.13 3.66 9.06
C HIS A 71 5.40 4.89 9.59
N VAL A 72 4.30 5.24 8.93
CA VAL A 72 3.34 6.25 9.41
C VAL A 72 1.94 5.66 9.40
N ARG A 73 1.08 6.16 10.28
CA ARG A 73 -0.33 5.77 10.36
C ARG A 73 -1.22 6.99 10.52
N ALA A 74 -2.47 6.89 10.09
CA ALA A 74 -3.44 7.96 10.25
C ALA A 74 -3.74 8.22 11.75
N VAL A 75 -3.89 9.49 12.12
CA VAL A 75 -4.27 9.91 13.47
C VAL A 75 -5.73 9.53 13.78
N SER A 76 -6.58 9.56 12.76
CA SER A 76 -7.96 9.11 12.81
C SER A 76 -8.31 8.28 11.58
N PHE A 77 -9.10 7.21 11.77
CA PHE A 77 -9.54 6.34 10.67
C PHE A 77 -10.70 6.97 9.89
N GLY A 78 -10.78 6.68 8.58
CA GLY A 78 -11.89 7.14 7.72
C GLY A 78 -11.79 8.60 7.25
N GLY A 79 -10.61 9.22 7.35
CA GLY A 79 -10.35 10.57 6.82
C GLY A 79 -9.94 10.56 5.34
N THR A 80 -10.00 11.72 4.70
CA THR A 80 -9.48 11.91 3.33
C THR A 80 -7.96 11.79 3.32
N ARG A 81 -7.41 11.05 2.35
CA ARG A 81 -5.96 10.88 2.19
C ARG A 81 -5.46 11.55 0.93
N GLY A 82 -4.28 12.14 1.02
CA GLY A 82 -3.56 12.61 -0.16
C GLY A 82 -3.13 11.42 -1.02
N ARG A 83 -3.01 11.63 -2.33
CA ARG A 83 -2.50 10.59 -3.25
C ARG A 83 -0.99 10.49 -3.26
N ARG A 84 -0.30 11.61 -2.98
CA ARG A 84 1.15 11.69 -3.04
C ARG A 84 1.75 11.33 -1.68
N ILE A 85 2.73 10.43 -1.69
CA ILE A 85 3.51 10.04 -0.53
C ILE A 85 4.98 10.36 -0.82
N VAL A 86 5.68 11.01 0.10
CA VAL A 86 7.12 11.24 0.00
C VAL A 86 7.81 10.46 1.10
N TYR A 87 8.82 9.65 0.73
CA TYR A 87 9.54 8.85 1.71
C TYR A 87 10.20 9.71 2.79
N GLY A 88 9.83 9.46 4.04
CA GLY A 88 10.36 10.15 5.21
C GLY A 88 9.57 11.38 5.65
N GLU A 89 8.58 11.83 4.88
CA GLU A 89 7.69 12.92 5.27
C GLU A 89 6.40 12.38 5.89
N VAL A 90 5.92 12.97 6.99
CA VAL A 90 4.62 12.63 7.57
C VAL A 90 3.53 13.33 6.77
N PRO A 91 2.64 12.62 6.05
CA PRO A 91 1.56 13.26 5.32
C PRO A 91 0.53 13.88 6.27
N ASP A 92 -0.26 14.83 5.78
CA ASP A 92 -1.33 15.44 6.56
C ASP A 92 -2.32 14.40 7.09
N GLY A 93 -2.65 14.51 8.38
CA GLY A 93 -3.54 13.56 9.06
C GLY A 93 -2.88 12.24 9.46
N PHE A 94 -1.57 12.10 9.31
CA PHE A 94 -0.77 10.97 9.80
C PHE A 94 0.12 11.36 10.99
N GLU A 95 0.56 10.36 11.73
CA GLU A 95 1.61 10.43 12.73
C GLU A 95 2.72 9.43 12.43
N MET A 96 3.93 9.77 12.86
CA MET A 96 5.10 8.92 12.74
C MET A 96 5.06 7.78 13.75
N VAL A 97 5.13 6.54 13.25
CA VAL A 97 5.24 5.33 14.10
C VAL A 97 6.68 4.85 14.14
N GLU A 98 7.34 4.80 12.99
CA GLU A 98 8.77 4.49 12.87
C GLU A 98 9.44 5.53 11.97
N PRO A 99 10.49 6.21 12.44
CA PRO A 99 11.19 7.23 11.65
C PRO A 99 11.86 6.60 10.44
N ALA A 100 11.97 7.38 9.36
CA ALA A 100 12.64 6.94 8.15
C ALA A 100 14.13 6.71 8.41
N GLN A 101 14.59 5.51 8.09
CA GLN A 101 16.00 5.18 8.02
C GLN A 101 16.54 5.58 6.65
N GLN A 102 17.85 5.78 6.53
CA GLN A 102 18.45 6.08 5.23
C GLN A 102 18.33 4.86 4.31
N LEU A 103 17.65 5.02 3.16
CA LEU A 103 17.66 4.02 2.10
C LEU A 103 19.06 3.90 1.51
N GLN A 104 19.53 2.67 1.32
CA GLN A 104 20.83 2.36 0.78
C GLN A 104 20.72 2.12 -0.72
N SER A 105 21.67 2.65 -1.50
CA SER A 105 21.79 2.36 -2.93
C SER A 105 22.00 0.86 -3.19
N GLY A 106 21.51 0.38 -4.34
CA GLY A 106 21.67 -1.01 -4.76
C GLY A 106 20.79 -2.01 -4.02
N ARG A 107 19.73 -1.55 -3.33
CA ARG A 107 18.84 -2.40 -2.52
C ARG A 107 17.41 -2.41 -3.04
N LEU A 108 16.72 -3.51 -2.77
CA LEU A 108 15.28 -3.70 -2.98
C LEU A 108 14.51 -3.34 -1.70
N TYR A 109 13.44 -2.60 -1.90
CA TYR A 109 12.48 -2.22 -0.86
C TYR A 109 11.06 -2.42 -1.39
N SER A 110 10.09 -2.35 -0.50
CA SER A 110 8.68 -2.30 -0.88
C SER A 110 7.96 -1.23 -0.08
N ILE A 111 7.24 -0.34 -0.76
CA ILE A 111 6.26 0.54 -0.13
C ILE A 111 4.90 -0.15 -0.15
N GLY A 112 4.26 -0.24 1.00
CA GLY A 112 2.91 -0.74 1.16
C GLY A 112 2.00 0.30 1.78
N VAL A 113 0.77 0.37 1.29
CA VAL A 113 -0.33 1.15 1.88
C VAL A 113 -1.49 0.24 2.21
N SER A 114 -2.14 0.45 3.35
CA SER A 114 -3.26 -0.37 3.78
C SER A 114 -4.27 0.37 4.64
N GLY A 115 -5.53 -0.03 4.55
CA GLY A 115 -6.68 0.45 5.32
C GLY A 115 -7.92 -0.30 4.87
N GLU A 116 -8.96 0.42 4.44
CA GLU A 116 -10.09 -0.21 3.74
C GLU A 116 -9.64 -0.88 2.43
N ALA A 117 -8.78 -0.20 1.67
CA ALA A 117 -8.12 -0.70 0.47
C ALA A 117 -6.62 -0.95 0.75
N SER A 118 -5.96 -1.76 -0.08
CA SER A 118 -4.53 -2.06 0.09
C SER A 118 -3.78 -2.24 -1.22
N GLY A 119 -2.49 -1.89 -1.20
CA GLY A 119 -1.62 -1.95 -2.36
C GLY A 119 -0.16 -1.85 -1.96
N ALA A 120 0.73 -2.28 -2.85
CA ALA A 120 2.16 -2.21 -2.62
C ALA A 120 2.93 -2.09 -3.93
N LEU A 121 4.12 -1.50 -3.85
CA LEU A 121 5.07 -1.39 -4.94
C LEU A 121 6.47 -1.81 -4.46
N PRO A 122 7.00 -2.93 -4.96
CA PRO A 122 8.43 -3.23 -4.87
C PRO A 122 9.23 -2.26 -5.74
N PHE A 123 10.30 -1.68 -5.19
CA PHE A 123 11.16 -0.73 -5.90
C PHE A 123 12.64 -0.97 -5.57
N VAL A 124 13.48 -0.75 -6.57
CA VAL A 124 14.94 -0.90 -6.48
C VAL A 124 15.57 0.49 -6.47
N THR A 125 16.56 0.67 -5.59
CA THR A 125 17.46 1.81 -5.58
C THR A 125 18.71 1.47 -6.41
N GLY A 126 19.03 2.27 -7.42
CA GLY A 126 20.24 2.13 -8.23
C GLY A 126 21.50 2.52 -7.46
N GLN A 127 22.66 2.08 -7.94
CA GLN A 127 23.96 2.50 -7.39
C GLN A 127 24.19 4.01 -7.52
N ASP A 128 23.60 4.63 -8.54
CA ASP A 128 23.60 6.06 -8.82
C ASP A 128 22.53 6.85 -8.03
N GLY A 129 21.78 6.17 -7.16
CA GLY A 129 20.69 6.77 -6.38
C GLY A 129 19.37 6.92 -7.15
N SER A 130 19.26 6.42 -8.38
CA SER A 130 17.98 6.32 -9.09
C SER A 130 17.01 5.39 -8.36
N VAL A 131 15.71 5.61 -8.50
CA VAL A 131 14.67 4.73 -7.95
C VAL A 131 13.75 4.29 -9.07
N ARG A 132 13.49 2.98 -9.17
CA ARG A 132 12.64 2.38 -10.21
C ARG A 132 11.81 1.22 -9.65
N PRO A 133 10.67 0.87 -10.27
CA PRO A 133 9.94 -0.35 -9.91
C PRO A 133 10.82 -1.59 -10.08
N GLU A 134 10.58 -2.64 -9.29
CA GLU A 134 11.28 -3.92 -9.47
C GLU A 134 10.90 -4.57 -10.82
N LYS A 135 9.63 -4.47 -11.20
CA LYS A 135 9.08 -5.01 -12.44
C LYS A 135 8.45 -3.87 -13.24
N GLU A 136 8.88 -3.72 -14.50
CA GLU A 136 8.23 -2.88 -15.50
C GLU A 136 7.06 -3.63 -16.16
#